data_AF-A0A0Q0Y4M2-F1
#
_entry.id   AF-A0A0Q0Y4M2-F1
#
_cell.length_a   1.000
_cell.length_b   1.000
_cell.length_c   1.000
_cell.angle_alpha   90.00
_cell.angle_beta   90.00
_cell.angle_gamma   90.00
#
_symmetry.space_group_name_H-M   'P 1'
#
loop_
_entity.id
_entity.type
_entity.pdbx_description
1 polymer ?
#
loop_
_entity_poly.entity_id
_entity_poly.type
_entity_poly.pdbx_seq_one_letter_code
_entity_poly.pdbx_strand_id
1 'polypeptide(L)'
;MTHRGRVVVVAVVALAIAAVLVLVLPRASIAWSGEPPRGHLVLAGETLWEIAVALDPDADTRAVVDRLMRINHLPSVELTPGQFLLLG
;
A
#
# COMPACT_ATOMS: atom_id res chain seq x y z
N MET A 1 11.50 51.82 23.35
CA MET A 1 10.32 51.01 22.97
C MET A 1 10.36 49.71 23.75
N THR A 2 9.27 49.40 24.45
CA THR A 2 9.23 48.49 25.60
C THR A 2 9.37 47.03 25.19
N HIS A 3 10.18 46.27 25.93
CA HIS A 3 10.47 44.84 25.75
C HIS A 3 9.23 43.98 25.45
N ARG A 4 8.07 44.39 26.00
CA ARG A 4 6.76 43.75 25.84
C ARG A 4 6.17 43.89 24.42
N GLY A 5 6.36 45.03 23.75
CA GLY A 5 5.83 45.25 22.40
C GLY A 5 6.51 44.36 21.35
N ARG A 6 7.82 44.13 21.48
CA ARG A 6 8.57 43.21 20.59
C ARG A 6 8.11 41.76 20.75
N VAL A 7 7.82 41.32 21.99
CA VAL A 7 7.36 39.95 22.25
C VAL A 7 6.00 39.69 21.59
N VAL A 8 5.07 40.64 21.67
CA VAL A 8 3.75 40.51 21.04
C VAL A 8 3.87 40.40 19.52
N VAL A 9 4.70 41.26 18.90
CA VAL A 9 4.90 41.22 17.45
C VAL A 9 5.52 39.89 17.00
N VAL A 10 6.53 39.40 17.72
CA VAL A 10 7.16 38.10 17.41
C VAL A 10 6.15 36.96 17.54
N ALA A 11 5.34 36.95 18.59
CA ALA A 11 4.32 35.93 18.79
C ALA A 11 3.28 35.92 17.66
N VAL A 12 2.82 37.09 17.22
CA VAL A 12 1.86 37.22 16.12
C VAL A 12 2.46 36.73 14.79
N VAL A 13 3.71 37.10 14.50
CA VAL A 13 4.42 36.64 13.29
C VAL A 13 4.62 35.13 13.31
N ALA A 14 5.03 34.57 14.45
CA ALA A 14 5.20 33.13 14.60
C ALA A 14 3.88 32.36 14.38
N LEU A 15 2.77 32.89 14.93
CA LEU A 15 1.45 32.29 14.74
C LEU A 15 1.00 32.33 13.27
N ALA A 16 1.26 33.45 12.58
CA ALA A 16 0.95 33.59 11.16
C ALA A 16 1.75 32.59 10.30
N ILE A 17 3.04 32.43 10.58
CA ILE A 17 3.89 31.45 9.89
C ILE A 17 3.38 30.03 10.14
N ALA A 18 3.04 29.69 11.39
CA ALA A 18 2.48 28.38 11.72
C ALA A 18 1.16 28.11 10.98
N ALA A 19 0.28 29.11 10.88
CA ALA A 19 -0.97 28.99 10.13
C ALA A 19 -0.72 28.75 8.63
N VAL A 20 0.23 29.45 8.02
CA VAL A 20 0.60 29.25 6.61
C VAL A 20 1.20 27.85 6.40
N LEU A 21 2.04 27.36 7.31
CA LEU A 21 2.60 26.01 7.23
C LEU A 21 1.52 24.93 7.25
N VAL A 22 0.51 25.07 8.11
CA VAL A 22 -0.64 24.15 8.17
C VAL A 22 -1.44 24.11 6.86
N LEU A 23 -1.47 25.22 6.11
CA LEU A 23 -2.17 25.30 4.83
C LEU A 23 -1.38 24.72 3.67
N VAL A 24 -0.04 24.75 3.71
CA VAL A 24 0.84 24.29 2.62
C VAL A 24 1.28 22.83 2.80
N LEU A 25 1.18 22.28 4.00
CA LEU A 25 1.47 20.88 4.27
C LEU A 25 0.62 19.96 3.37
N PRO A 26 1.23 19.05 2.59
CA PRO A 26 0.50 18.05 1.82
C PRO A 26 -0.40 17.25 2.76
N ARG A 27 -1.70 17.30 2.52
CA ARG A 27 -2.68 16.44 3.21
C ARG A 27 -2.49 15.04 2.64
N ALA A 28 -1.64 14.21 3.25
CA ALA A 28 -1.59 12.79 2.95
C ALA A 28 -2.89 12.15 3.47
N SER A 29 -3.94 12.13 2.66
CA SER A 29 -5.11 11.32 2.92
C SER A 29 -4.73 9.86 2.69
N ILE A 30 -4.53 9.11 3.78
CA ILE A 30 -4.53 7.64 3.70
C ILE A 30 -5.99 7.22 3.57
N ALA A 31 -6.55 7.41 2.37
CA ALA A 31 -7.78 6.75 2.00
C ALA A 31 -7.42 5.28 1.74
N TRP A 32 -7.42 4.46 2.79
CA TRP A 32 -7.45 3.00 2.62
C TRP A 32 -8.88 2.62 2.22
N SER A 33 -9.18 2.81 0.94
CA SER A 33 -10.47 2.48 0.32
C SER A 33 -10.47 1.08 -0.32
N GLY A 34 -9.44 0.27 -0.07
CA GLY A 34 -9.32 -1.08 -0.60
C GLY A 34 -9.64 -2.12 0.47
N GLU A 35 -10.39 -3.16 0.09
CA GLU A 35 -10.41 -4.42 0.83
C GLU A 35 -8.94 -4.86 1.06
N PRO A 36 -8.57 -5.34 2.26
CA PRO A 36 -7.24 -5.89 2.48
C PRO A 36 -6.89 -6.89 1.37
N PRO A 37 -5.68 -6.83 0.80
CA PRO A 37 -5.31 -7.71 -0.30
C PRO A 37 -5.46 -9.15 0.14
N ARG A 38 -6.21 -9.93 -0.64
CA ARG A 38 -6.41 -11.36 -0.38
C ARG A 38 -5.08 -12.06 -0.59
N GLY A 39 -4.70 -12.91 0.35
CA GLY A 39 -3.48 -13.70 0.24
C GLY A 39 -3.69 -15.16 0.59
N HIS A 40 -2.77 -16.00 0.11
CA HIS A 40 -2.75 -17.45 0.27
C HIS A 40 -1.39 -17.90 0.78
N LEU A 41 -1.38 -18.81 1.76
CA LEU A 41 -0.15 -19.47 2.21
C LEU A 41 -0.01 -20.80 1.46
N VAL A 42 1.03 -20.92 0.64
CA VAL A 42 1.28 -22.11 -0.16
C VAL A 42 1.52 -23.32 0.74
N LEU A 43 0.75 -24.38 0.52
CA LEU A 43 0.92 -25.67 1.18
C LEU A 43 1.89 -26.57 0.41
N ALA A 44 2.40 -27.59 1.08
CA ALA A 44 3.27 -28.56 0.43
C ALA A 44 2.53 -29.31 -0.68
N GLY A 45 3.09 -29.28 -1.89
CA GLY A 45 2.53 -29.94 -3.06
C GLY A 45 1.60 -29.08 -3.92
N GLU A 46 1.24 -27.87 -3.46
CA GLU A 46 0.46 -26.95 -4.29
C GLU A 46 1.30 -26.38 -5.43
N THR A 47 0.67 -26.24 -6.58
CA THR A 47 1.26 -25.58 -7.74
C THR A 47 0.57 -24.25 -8.05
N LEU A 48 1.30 -23.32 -8.67
CA LEU A 48 0.74 -22.03 -9.07
C LEU A 48 -0.45 -22.18 -10.03
N TRP A 49 -0.46 -23.25 -10.83
CA TRP A 49 -1.55 -23.59 -11.74
C TRP A 49 -2.81 -24.03 -11.00
N GLU A 50 -2.70 -24.91 -10.01
CA GLU A 50 -3.84 -25.32 -9.18
C GLU A 50 -4.45 -24.13 -8.44
N ILE A 51 -3.61 -23.27 -7.88
CA ILE A 51 -4.04 -22.03 -7.21
C ILE A 51 -4.76 -21.12 -8.21
N ALA A 52 -4.25 -20.97 -9.44
CA ALA A 52 -4.88 -20.15 -10.46
C ALA A 52 -6.27 -20.69 -10.89
N VAL A 53 -6.41 -22.01 -11.07
CA VAL A 53 -7.71 -22.65 -11.38
C VAL A 53 -8.69 -22.50 -10.22
N ALA A 54 -8.22 -22.65 -8.98
CA ALA A 54 -9.05 -22.48 -7.79
C ALA A 54 -9.49 -21.02 -7.60
N LEU A 55 -8.66 -20.06 -8.01
CA LEU A 55 -8.93 -18.63 -7.87
C LEU A 55 -10.01 -18.14 -8.84
N ASP A 56 -9.92 -18.55 -10.11
CA ASP A 56 -10.88 -18.18 -11.16
C ASP A 56 -10.99 -19.30 -12.20
N PRO A 57 -11.95 -20.24 -12.02
CA PRO A 57 -12.08 -21.41 -12.88
C PRO A 57 -12.63 -21.09 -14.27
N ASP A 58 -13.28 -19.93 -14.45
CA ASP A 58 -13.88 -19.50 -15.71
C ASP A 58 -12.92 -18.67 -16.57
N ALA A 59 -11.87 -18.11 -15.97
CA ALA A 59 -10.84 -17.35 -16.68
C ALA A 59 -9.77 -18.23 -17.35
N ASP A 60 -9.05 -17.65 -18.31
CA ASP A 60 -7.85 -18.29 -18.86
C ASP A 60 -6.79 -18.44 -17.75
N THR A 61 -6.54 -19.68 -17.34
CA THR A 61 -5.58 -20.01 -16.27
C THR A 61 -4.20 -19.43 -16.54
N ARG A 62 -3.75 -19.34 -17.81
CA ARG A 62 -2.46 -18.72 -18.15
C ARG A 62 -2.43 -17.25 -17.78
N ALA A 63 -3.50 -16.53 -18.10
CA ALA A 63 -3.61 -15.11 -17.77
C ALA A 63 -3.66 -14.87 -16.25
N VAL A 64 -4.28 -15.80 -15.50
CA VAL A 64 -4.29 -15.76 -14.02
C VAL A 64 -2.90 -16.06 -13.46
N VAL A 65 -2.20 -17.08 -13.95
CA VAL A 65 -0.81 -17.39 -13.57
C VAL A 65 0.10 -16.20 -13.84
N ASP A 66 0.05 -15.62 -15.05
CA ASP A 66 0.86 -14.45 -15.40
C ASP A 66 0.57 -13.25 -14.48
N ARG A 67 -0.69 -13.04 -14.13
CA ARG A 67 -1.08 -12.00 -13.16
C ARG A 67 -0.48 -12.29 -11.79
N LEU A 68 -0.65 -13.51 -11.26
CA LEU A 68 -0.11 -13.92 -9.97
C LEU A 68 1.40 -13.78 -9.92
N MET A 69 2.11 -14.17 -10.98
CA MET A 69 3.56 -13.99 -11.09
C MET A 69 3.95 -12.52 -11.06
N ARG A 70 3.25 -11.66 -11.81
CA ARG A 70 3.54 -10.22 -11.83
C ARG A 70 3.33 -9.56 -10.48
N ILE A 71 2.18 -9.79 -9.81
CA ILE A 71 1.87 -9.12 -8.54
C ILE A 71 2.74 -9.61 -7.38
N ASN A 72 3.24 -10.86 -7.45
CA ASN A 72 4.12 -11.43 -6.45
C ASN A 72 5.61 -11.37 -6.82
N HIS A 73 5.96 -10.78 -7.97
CA HIS A 73 7.31 -10.73 -8.52
C HIS A 73 8.00 -12.11 -8.59
N LEU A 74 7.25 -13.13 -9.00
CA LEU A 74 7.78 -14.50 -9.09
C LEU A 74 8.70 -14.63 -10.31
N PRO A 75 9.94 -15.14 -10.14
CA PRO A 75 10.86 -15.36 -11.26
C PRO A 75 10.47 -16.58 -12.11
N SER A 76 9.69 -17.51 -11.55
CA SER A 76 9.20 -18.73 -12.20
C SER A 76 7.86 -19.16 -11.60
N VAL A 77 7.27 -20.22 -12.12
CA VAL A 77 6.03 -20.83 -11.59
C VAL A 77 6.25 -21.75 -10.39
N GLU A 78 7.51 -21.97 -10.00
CA GLU A 78 7.83 -22.82 -8.84
C GLU A 78 7.50 -22.09 -7.55
N LEU A 79 6.84 -22.81 -6.64
CA LEU A 79 6.44 -22.28 -5.33
C LEU A 79 7.15 -23.01 -4.22
N THR A 80 7.43 -22.29 -3.14
CA THR A 80 7.98 -22.87 -1.90
C THR A 80 6.87 -23.04 -0.87
N PRO A 81 6.75 -24.19 -0.18
CA PRO A 81 5.81 -24.34 0.92
C PRO A 81 6.04 -23.27 2.00
N GLY A 82 4.97 -22.66 2.49
CA GLY A 82 5.00 -21.52 3.41
C GLY A 82 5.21 -20.16 2.73
N GLN A 83 5.34 -20.10 1.40
CA GLN A 83 5.37 -18.85 0.66
C GLN A 83 4.01 -18.17 0.70
N PHE A 84 4.00 -16.85 0.89
CA PHE A 84 2.77 -16.05 0.85
C PHE A 84 2.57 -15.49 -0.56
N LEU A 85 1.39 -15.72 -1.13
CA LEU A 85 0.97 -15.15 -2.42
C LEU A 85 -0.15 -14.14 -2.22
N LEU A 86 -0.01 -12.98 -2.83
CA LEU A 86 -1.10 -12.05 -3.14
C LEU A 86 -1.96 -12.63 -4.26
N LEU A 87 -3.29 -12.51 -4.15
CA LEU A 87 -4.26 -13.04 -5.12
C LEU A 87 -4.94 -11.96 -5.97
N GLY A 88 -4.77 -10.68 -5.64
CA GLY A 88 -5.42 -9.55 -6.32
C GLY A 88 -4.79 -8.22 -6.00
#